data_AF-A0A3N5SVW3-F1
#
_entry.id   AF-A0A3N5SVW3-F1
#
_cell.length_a   1.000
_cell.length_b   1.000
_cell.length_c   1.000
_cell.angle_alpha   90.00
_cell.angle_beta   90.00
_cell.angle_gamma   90.00
#
_symmetry.space_group_name_H-M   'P 1'
#
loop_
_entity.id
_entity.type
_entity.pdbx_description
1 polymer ?
#
loop_
_entity_poly.entity_id
_entity_poly.type
_entity_poly.pdbx_seq_one_letter_code
_entity_poly.pdbx_strand_id
1 'polypeptide(L)'
;MKKWRMIVLVGCLFVIPSLAQSQVDKLFERFFEREESRIRPEDLRVLQLEISPDPVRQGQRVVFRVTISNGSRHSGRVTLAIKDKDEIISEARDVPLRPGDNQVDFPESPYRFSRSDHCFTVEADIQRTRSPIDTSREFCAKRTNLGWTLSDKRIGPLYVEELEMYPDPATPGQEIRFRIRLRNDGRPIRGHVRIQDRDQLVAQVENVSIPRGYTEFQFPHSRYIFQRFDTCFTV
;
A
#
# COMPACT_ATOMS: atom_id res chain seq x y z
N MET A 1 -12.91 30.13 -88.79
CA MET A 1 -11.67 29.58 -88.20
C MET A 1 -11.95 29.16 -86.76
N LYS A 2 -12.30 27.88 -86.56
CA LYS A 2 -13.16 27.42 -85.46
C LYS A 2 -12.72 26.04 -84.92
N LYS A 3 -11.41 25.77 -84.87
CA LYS A 3 -10.84 24.46 -84.48
C LYS A 3 -9.80 24.48 -83.36
N TRP A 4 -9.52 25.63 -82.73
CA TRP A 4 -8.46 25.70 -81.71
C TRP A 4 -8.95 25.76 -80.25
N ARG A 5 -10.26 25.93 -80.02
CA ARG A 5 -10.82 26.06 -78.66
C ARG A 5 -11.15 24.71 -77.98
N MET A 6 -10.91 23.58 -78.63
CA MET A 6 -11.34 22.25 -78.15
C MET A 6 -10.21 21.38 -77.57
N ILE A 7 -8.97 21.89 -77.49
CA ILE A 7 -7.84 21.14 -76.91
C ILE A 7 -7.51 21.61 -75.48
N VAL A 8 -7.91 22.82 -75.08
CA VAL A 8 -7.65 23.34 -73.73
C VAL A 8 -8.62 22.78 -72.68
N LEU A 9 -9.79 22.28 -73.09
CA LEU A 9 -10.82 21.77 -72.16
C LEU A 9 -10.65 20.29 -71.77
N VAL A 10 -9.81 19.51 -72.46
CA VAL A 10 -9.56 18.10 -72.10
C VAL A 10 -8.33 17.93 -71.22
N GLY A 11 -7.40 18.90 -71.22
CA GLY A 11 -6.21 18.88 -70.35
C GLY A 11 -6.48 19.21 -68.88
N CYS A 12 -7.58 19.89 -68.56
CA CYS A 12 -7.93 20.24 -67.18
C CYS A 12 -8.77 19.19 -66.44
N LEU A 13 -9.22 18.13 -67.11
CA LEU A 13 -10.04 17.08 -66.50
C LEU A 13 -9.26 15.84 -66.02
N PHE A 14 -7.93 15.82 -66.17
CA PHE A 14 -7.08 14.70 -65.75
C PHE A 14 -5.87 15.08 -64.88
N VAL A 15 -5.81 16.31 -64.32
CA VAL A 15 -4.67 16.73 -63.47
C VAL A 15 -5.10 17.16 -62.06
N ILE A 16 -6.38 17.07 -61.69
CA ILE A 16 -6.82 17.39 -60.32
C ILE A 16 -7.86 16.37 -59.85
N PRO A 17 -7.41 15.18 -59.40
CA PRO A 17 -7.82 14.75 -58.08
C PRO A 17 -6.64 14.10 -57.34
N SER A 18 -5.57 14.84 -57.08
CA SER A 18 -4.44 14.31 -56.28
C SER A 18 -4.03 15.20 -55.10
N LEU A 19 -4.78 16.28 -54.82
CA LEU A 19 -4.52 17.15 -53.66
C LEU A 19 -5.64 17.13 -52.60
N ALA A 20 -6.56 16.18 -52.66
CA ALA A 20 -7.65 16.03 -51.68
C ALA A 20 -7.45 14.86 -50.69
N GLN A 21 -6.29 14.21 -50.66
CA GLN A 21 -6.04 13.04 -49.80
C GLN A 21 -4.89 13.16 -48.80
N SER A 22 -4.15 14.29 -48.69
CA SER A 22 -3.04 14.36 -47.73
C SER A 22 -3.39 14.93 -46.34
N GLN A 23 -4.64 15.31 -46.08
CA GLN A 23 -5.05 15.86 -44.78
C GLN A 23 -5.93 14.93 -43.93
N VAL A 24 -6.35 13.77 -44.43
CA VAL A 24 -7.15 12.83 -43.63
C VAL A 24 -6.27 11.97 -42.71
N ASP A 25 -4.99 11.75 -43.05
CA ASP A 25 -4.08 10.97 -42.21
C ASP A 25 -3.66 11.69 -40.92
N LYS A 26 -3.59 13.02 -40.91
CA LYS A 26 -3.19 13.78 -39.70
C LYS A 26 -4.31 14.00 -38.70
N LEU A 27 -5.57 13.77 -39.09
CA LEU A 27 -6.70 13.98 -38.20
C LEU A 27 -6.99 12.73 -37.37
N PHE A 28 -6.76 11.53 -37.93
CA PHE A 28 -6.84 10.28 -37.17
C PHE A 28 -5.58 9.99 -36.32
N GLU A 29 -4.39 10.48 -36.69
CA GLU A 29 -3.21 10.40 -35.80
C GLU A 29 -3.37 11.19 -34.49
N ARG A 30 -4.21 12.22 -34.45
CA ARG A 30 -4.56 12.95 -33.20
C ARG A 30 -5.68 12.29 -32.39
N PHE A 31 -6.57 11.53 -33.02
CA PHE A 31 -7.62 10.80 -32.31
C PHE A 31 -7.12 9.46 -31.73
N PHE A 32 -6.02 8.93 -32.29
CA PHE A 32 -5.24 7.83 -31.70
C PHE A 32 -3.95 8.35 -31.05
N GLU A 33 -4.00 9.51 -30.37
CA GLU A 33 -3.16 9.70 -29.19
C GLU A 33 -3.55 8.60 -28.20
N ARG A 34 -2.90 7.45 -28.39
CA ARG A 34 -2.44 6.51 -27.37
C ARG A 34 -3.12 6.84 -26.05
N GLU A 35 -4.19 6.12 -25.71
CA GLU A 35 -4.70 6.10 -24.34
C GLU A 35 -3.52 5.61 -23.50
N GLU A 36 -2.75 6.58 -23.01
CA GLU A 36 -1.41 6.30 -22.59
C GLU A 36 -1.53 5.47 -21.34
N SER A 37 -0.96 4.26 -21.41
CA SER A 37 -0.88 3.27 -20.35
C SER A 37 -0.05 3.85 -19.20
N ARG A 38 -0.69 4.74 -18.44
CA ARG A 38 -0.06 5.62 -17.46
C ARG A 38 -0.71 5.39 -16.11
N ILE A 39 0.15 5.38 -15.10
CA ILE A 39 -0.24 5.45 -13.70
C ILE A 39 -0.77 6.86 -13.46
N ARG A 40 -1.93 6.98 -12.82
CA ARG A 40 -2.44 8.27 -12.36
C ARG A 40 -2.23 8.43 -10.85
N PRO A 41 -2.15 9.66 -10.32
CA PRO A 41 -2.01 9.87 -8.87
C PRO A 41 -3.11 9.18 -8.06
N GLU A 42 -4.35 9.16 -8.57
CA GLU A 42 -5.51 8.52 -7.93
C GLU A 42 -5.42 6.98 -7.82
N ASP A 43 -4.59 6.35 -8.64
CA ASP A 43 -4.35 4.90 -8.62
C ASP A 43 -3.37 4.50 -7.51
N LEU A 44 -2.65 5.46 -6.92
CA LEU A 44 -1.62 5.22 -5.94
C LEU A 44 -2.14 5.37 -4.52
N ARG A 45 -1.76 4.43 -3.66
CA ARG A 45 -2.09 4.44 -2.22
C ARG A 45 -0.83 4.19 -1.42
N VAL A 46 -0.56 5.02 -0.42
CA VAL A 46 0.51 4.71 0.54
C VAL A 46 -0.03 3.76 1.60
N LEU A 47 0.41 2.51 1.55
CA LEU A 47 0.03 1.50 2.54
C LEU A 47 0.80 1.71 3.84
N GLN A 48 2.09 2.03 3.74
CA GLN A 48 2.99 2.12 4.88
C GLN A 48 4.15 3.10 4.62
N LEU A 49 4.57 3.77 5.69
CA LEU A 49 5.81 4.55 5.76
C LEU A 49 6.61 4.08 6.98
N GLU A 50 7.85 3.67 6.76
CA GLU A 50 8.79 3.25 7.78
C GLU A 50 10.00 4.20 7.83
N ILE A 51 10.61 4.29 9.01
CA ILE A 51 11.90 4.97 9.23
C ILE A 51 12.89 3.98 9.79
N SER A 52 14.15 4.14 9.44
CA SER A 52 15.26 3.40 10.02
C SER A 52 16.41 4.36 10.36
N PRO A 53 16.95 4.31 11.59
CA PRO A 53 16.51 3.45 12.69
C PRO A 53 15.18 3.93 13.31
N ASP A 54 14.44 3.04 13.97
CA ASP A 54 13.23 3.39 14.72
C ASP A 54 13.31 2.74 16.12
N PRO A 55 13.38 3.52 17.22
CA PRO A 55 13.25 4.99 17.31
C PRO A 55 14.50 5.76 16.87
N VAL A 56 14.27 6.93 16.27
CA VAL A 56 15.32 7.87 15.82
C VAL A 56 15.73 8.77 16.98
N ARG A 57 17.03 8.89 17.26
CA ARG A 57 17.55 9.86 18.24
C ARG A 57 17.72 11.25 17.64
N GLN A 58 17.76 12.27 18.51
CA GLN A 58 17.94 13.65 18.07
C GLN A 58 19.24 13.80 17.28
N GLY A 59 19.18 14.47 16.13
CA GLY A 59 20.36 14.68 15.28
C GLY A 59 20.83 13.45 14.49
N GLN A 60 20.17 12.30 14.63
CA GLN A 60 20.50 11.09 13.88
C GLN A 60 20.00 11.17 12.43
N ARG A 61 20.76 10.56 11.51
CA ARG A 61 20.34 10.39 10.11
C ARG A 61 19.30 9.30 9.99
N VAL A 62 18.44 9.41 8.98
CA VAL A 62 17.36 8.45 8.76
C VAL A 62 17.26 8.03 7.31
N VAL A 63 16.83 6.79 7.14
CA VAL A 63 16.41 6.22 5.87
C VAL A 63 14.91 6.00 5.95
N PHE A 64 14.20 6.34 4.88
CA PHE A 64 12.77 6.10 4.76
C PHE A 64 12.51 4.94 3.81
N ARG A 65 11.45 4.18 4.10
CA ARG A 65 10.93 3.14 3.24
C ARG A 65 9.44 3.29 3.12
N VAL A 66 8.93 3.24 1.89
CA VAL A 66 7.50 3.38 1.62
C VAL A 66 6.99 2.12 0.93
N THR A 67 5.82 1.64 1.37
CA THR A 67 5.05 0.64 0.64
C THR A 67 3.90 1.34 -0.07
N ILE A 68 3.92 1.34 -1.41
CA ILE A 68 2.92 1.97 -2.28
C ILE A 68 2.17 0.89 -3.03
N SER A 69 0.84 0.91 -2.97
CA SER A 69 0.00 0.12 -3.84
C SER A 69 -0.34 0.90 -5.11
N ASN A 70 -0.13 0.30 -6.26
CA ASN A 70 -0.56 0.79 -7.56
C ASN A 70 -1.76 -0.04 -8.03
N GLY A 71 -2.95 0.54 -7.93
CA GLY A 71 -4.21 -0.11 -8.32
C GLY A 71 -4.44 -0.14 -9.83
N SER A 72 -3.61 0.53 -10.63
CA SER A 72 -3.72 0.52 -12.09
C SER A 72 -3.20 -0.80 -12.68
N ARG A 73 -3.60 -1.09 -13.92
CA ARG A 73 -3.04 -2.21 -14.71
C ARG A 73 -1.71 -1.86 -15.37
N HIS A 74 -1.20 -0.66 -15.15
CA HIS A 74 -0.04 -0.13 -15.85
C HIS A 74 1.16 -0.06 -14.92
N SER A 75 2.33 -0.35 -15.49
CA SER A 75 3.62 -0.07 -14.86
C SER A 75 4.17 1.25 -15.38
N GLY A 76 4.89 1.99 -14.54
CA GLY A 76 5.47 3.27 -14.92
C GLY A 76 6.65 3.65 -14.04
N ARG A 77 7.41 4.65 -14.48
CA ARG A 77 8.44 5.27 -13.66
C ARG A 77 7.90 6.56 -13.08
N VAL A 78 8.04 6.73 -11.76
CA VAL A 78 7.60 7.93 -11.05
C VAL A 78 8.73 8.43 -10.16
N THR A 79 8.70 9.70 -9.81
CA THR A 79 9.56 10.20 -8.72
C THR A 79 8.71 10.34 -7.48
N LEU A 80 9.19 9.83 -6.34
CA LEU A 80 8.50 9.90 -5.07
C LEU A 80 9.23 10.87 -4.16
N ALA A 81 8.48 11.71 -3.46
CA ALA A 81 9.03 12.66 -2.49
C ALA A 81 8.32 12.48 -1.16
N ILE A 82 9.09 12.50 -0.08
CA ILE A 82 8.56 12.57 1.29
C ILE A 82 8.67 14.01 1.74
N LYS A 83 7.58 14.55 2.26
CA LYS A 83 7.53 15.89 2.83
C LYS A 83 7.25 15.86 4.31
N ASP A 84 7.81 16.82 5.03
CA ASP A 84 7.43 17.16 6.40
C ASP A 84 6.90 18.60 6.39
N LYS A 85 5.56 18.75 6.46
CA LYS A 85 4.85 19.98 6.10
C LYS A 85 5.14 20.38 4.64
N ASP A 86 5.80 21.50 4.41
CA ASP A 86 6.08 22.05 3.07
C ASP A 86 7.49 21.72 2.55
N GLU A 87 8.34 21.11 3.37
CA GLU A 87 9.72 20.80 3.03
C GLU A 87 9.85 19.36 2.50
N ILE A 88 10.51 19.19 1.34
CA ILE A 88 10.87 17.87 0.82
C ILE A 88 12.11 17.39 1.55
N ILE A 89 11.98 16.30 2.29
CA ILE A 89 13.04 15.78 3.16
C ILE A 89 13.81 14.63 2.53
N SER A 90 13.20 13.88 1.61
CA SER A 90 13.85 12.83 0.82
C SER A 90 13.12 12.61 -0.48
N GLU A 91 13.85 12.23 -1.52
CA GLU A 91 13.32 12.02 -2.86
C GLU A 91 13.96 10.78 -3.50
N ALA A 92 13.12 9.92 -4.07
CA ALA A 92 13.53 8.75 -4.84
C ALA A 92 13.10 8.94 -6.30
N ARG A 93 14.07 9.03 -7.21
CA ARG A 93 13.84 9.34 -8.63
C ARG A 93 13.73 8.08 -9.47
N ASP A 94 12.96 8.17 -10.55
CA ASP A 94 12.82 7.11 -11.55
C ASP A 94 12.47 5.75 -10.94
N VAL A 95 11.59 5.71 -9.95
CA VAL A 95 11.17 4.49 -9.27
C VAL A 95 10.23 3.70 -10.17
N PRO A 96 10.54 2.44 -10.51
CA PRO A 96 9.63 1.59 -11.27
C PRO A 96 8.50 1.10 -10.36
N LEU A 97 7.26 1.52 -10.64
CA LEU A 97 6.06 1.01 -10.00
C LEU A 97 5.39 -0.01 -10.91
N ARG A 98 5.19 -1.23 -10.39
CA ARG A 98 4.42 -2.31 -11.02
C ARG A 98 2.98 -2.30 -10.48
N PRO A 99 2.01 -2.93 -11.16
CA PRO A 99 0.70 -3.19 -10.56
C PRO A 99 0.82 -3.94 -9.23
N GLY A 100 0.00 -3.57 -8.24
CA GLY A 100 0.04 -4.11 -6.88
C GLY A 100 1.01 -3.37 -5.95
N ASP A 101 1.54 -4.08 -4.96
CA ASP A 101 2.32 -3.47 -3.88
C ASP A 101 3.81 -3.38 -4.23
N ASN A 102 4.37 -2.19 -4.02
CA ASN A 102 5.75 -1.86 -4.35
C ASN A 102 6.43 -1.30 -3.09
N GLN A 103 7.56 -1.88 -2.74
CA GLN A 103 8.42 -1.39 -1.67
C GLN A 103 9.53 -0.52 -2.26
N VAL A 104 9.67 0.70 -1.73
CA VAL A 104 10.63 1.68 -2.22
C VAL A 104 11.48 2.19 -1.07
N ASP A 105 12.78 1.95 -1.17
CA ASP A 105 13.77 2.52 -0.26
C ASP A 105 14.24 3.88 -0.79
N PHE A 106 14.18 4.89 0.08
CA PHE A 106 14.67 6.22 -0.22
C PHE A 106 16.17 6.30 0.08
N PRO A 107 16.91 7.19 -0.61
CA PRO A 107 18.30 7.47 -0.24
C PRO A 107 18.38 8.04 1.18
N GLU A 108 19.56 7.90 1.80
CA GLU A 108 19.82 8.45 3.13
C GLU A 108 19.56 9.95 3.14
N SER A 109 18.71 10.40 4.07
CA SER A 109 18.29 11.79 4.13
C SER A 109 19.18 12.62 5.07
N PRO A 110 19.54 13.87 4.69
CA PRO A 110 20.17 14.80 5.61
C PRO A 110 19.21 15.31 6.69
N TYR A 111 17.94 14.92 6.64
CA TYR A 111 16.90 15.30 7.59
C TYR A 111 17.27 14.94 9.03
N ARG A 112 16.86 15.79 9.97
CA ARG A 112 17.17 15.66 11.39
C ARG A 112 15.91 15.91 12.21
N PHE A 113 15.60 14.96 13.07
CA PHE A 113 14.59 15.14 14.10
C PHE A 113 15.10 16.14 15.13
N SER A 114 14.36 17.22 15.34
CA SER A 114 14.75 18.36 16.17
C SER A 114 13.57 18.95 16.97
N ARG A 115 12.36 18.85 16.44
CA ARG A 115 11.13 19.39 17.03
C ARG A 115 10.29 18.29 17.68
N SER A 116 9.27 18.68 18.46
CA SER A 116 8.38 17.73 19.11
C SER A 116 7.63 16.85 18.10
N ASP A 117 7.09 17.48 17.07
CA ASP A 117 6.12 16.87 16.16
C ASP A 117 6.64 16.82 14.72
N HIS A 118 6.55 15.65 14.11
CA HIS A 118 6.99 15.38 12.75
C HIS A 118 5.93 14.56 12.04
N CYS A 119 5.36 15.10 10.97
CA CYS A 119 4.29 14.44 10.21
C CYS A 119 4.64 14.43 8.74
N PHE A 120 4.69 13.23 8.18
CA PHE A 120 5.16 13.02 6.83
C PHE A 120 4.00 12.79 5.88
N THR A 121 4.09 13.39 4.69
CA THR A 121 3.25 13.08 3.54
C THR A 121 4.11 12.57 2.40
N VAL A 122 3.51 11.83 1.48
CA VAL A 122 4.20 11.28 0.31
C VAL A 122 3.54 11.86 -0.93
N GLU A 123 4.35 12.41 -1.82
CA GLU A 123 3.93 12.92 -3.11
C GLU A 123 4.54 12.06 -4.23
N ALA A 124 3.78 11.86 -5.31
CA ALA A 124 4.28 11.33 -6.56
C ALA A 124 4.41 12.47 -7.57
N ASP A 125 5.57 12.60 -8.18
CA ASP A 125 5.75 13.33 -9.43
C ASP A 125 5.56 12.36 -10.59
N ILE A 126 4.45 12.54 -11.30
CA ILE A 126 4.10 11.81 -12.50
C ILE A 126 4.18 12.80 -13.64
N GLN A 127 5.15 12.61 -14.54
CA GLN A 127 5.35 13.44 -15.74
C GLN A 127 5.52 14.93 -15.46
N ARG A 128 6.31 15.26 -14.43
CA ARG A 128 6.57 16.65 -13.98
C ARG A 128 5.38 17.31 -13.29
N THR A 129 4.36 16.53 -12.96
CA THR A 129 3.22 16.99 -12.16
C THR A 129 3.30 16.33 -10.79
N ARG A 130 3.65 17.11 -9.76
CA ARG A 130 3.64 16.66 -8.38
C ARG A 130 2.21 16.60 -7.87
N SER A 131 1.85 15.47 -7.29
CA SER A 131 0.53 15.26 -6.70
C SER A 131 0.67 14.46 -5.40
N PRO A 132 -0.04 14.85 -4.33
CA PRO A 132 -0.06 14.07 -3.09
C PRO A 132 -0.68 12.70 -3.34
N ILE A 133 -0.01 11.66 -2.83
CA ILE A 133 -0.57 10.31 -2.79
C ILE A 133 -1.40 10.23 -1.51
N ASP A 134 -2.70 10.01 -1.65
CA ASP A 134 -3.63 9.91 -0.51
C ASP A 134 -3.68 11.22 0.32
N THR A 135 -4.37 12.23 -0.22
CA THR A 135 -4.43 13.62 0.29
C THR A 135 -4.79 13.78 1.77
N SER A 136 -5.40 12.77 2.41
CA SER A 136 -5.79 12.79 3.82
C SER A 136 -4.84 12.02 4.74
N ARG A 137 -3.82 11.34 4.21
CA ARG A 137 -3.00 10.38 4.98
C ARG A 137 -1.64 10.95 5.32
N GLU A 138 -1.53 11.46 6.54
CA GLU A 138 -0.25 11.85 7.15
C GLU A 138 0.33 10.72 8.00
N PHE A 139 1.64 10.66 8.14
CA PHE A 139 2.37 9.70 8.97
C PHE A 139 3.16 10.45 10.04
N CYS A 140 2.54 10.61 11.22
CA CYS A 140 3.15 11.35 12.32
C CYS A 140 4.03 10.46 13.21
N ALA A 141 5.29 10.87 13.37
CA ALA A 141 6.20 10.28 14.34
C ALA A 141 5.92 10.83 15.73
N LYS A 142 5.89 9.93 16.71
CA LYS A 142 5.65 10.27 18.11
C LYS A 142 6.96 10.31 18.87
N ARG A 143 7.13 11.31 19.73
CA ARG A 143 8.26 11.39 20.66
C ARG A 143 8.09 10.40 21.82
N THR A 144 9.13 9.64 22.10
CA THR A 144 9.24 8.69 23.23
C THR A 144 10.52 8.96 24.01
N ASN A 145 10.73 8.28 25.14
CA ASN A 145 11.96 8.39 25.93
C ASN A 145 13.22 7.93 25.17
N LEU A 146 13.07 7.12 24.11
CA LEU A 146 14.17 6.61 23.31
C LEU A 146 14.43 7.42 22.03
N GLY A 147 13.49 8.29 21.63
CA GLY A 147 13.53 9.01 20.35
C GLY A 147 12.17 9.16 19.68
N TRP A 148 12.15 9.52 18.41
CA TRP A 148 10.94 9.61 17.58
C TRP A 148 10.66 8.29 16.88
N THR A 149 9.39 7.88 16.83
CA THR A 149 8.98 6.61 16.24
C THR A 149 7.78 6.77 15.32
N LEU A 150 7.83 6.18 14.11
CA LEU A 150 6.65 5.99 13.26
C LEU A 150 5.94 4.66 13.55
N SER A 151 6.59 3.79 14.31
CA SER A 151 6.06 2.49 14.74
C SER A 151 4.77 2.58 15.53
N ASP A 152 4.43 3.74 16.10
CA ASP A 152 3.21 3.88 16.87
C ASP A 152 1.97 3.61 15.99
N LYS A 153 1.98 3.84 14.67
CA LYS A 153 0.82 3.48 13.80
C LYS A 153 0.65 1.98 13.52
N ARG A 154 1.46 1.08 14.09
CA ARG A 154 1.38 -0.36 13.81
C ARG A 154 0.27 -1.04 14.64
N ILE A 155 -0.52 -1.90 13.99
CA ILE A 155 -0.92 -3.16 14.63
C ILE A 155 0.42 -3.83 14.96
N GLY A 156 0.79 -3.87 16.23
CA GLY A 156 2.10 -4.41 16.59
C GLY A 156 2.16 -5.89 16.25
N PRO A 157 3.37 -6.47 16.24
CA PRO A 157 3.45 -7.93 16.25
C PRO A 157 2.62 -8.44 17.44
N LEU A 158 1.68 -9.33 17.14
CA LEU A 158 0.87 -10.04 18.10
C LEU A 158 1.56 -11.38 18.35
N TYR A 159 1.90 -11.64 19.60
CA TYR A 159 2.48 -12.90 20.01
C TYR A 159 1.48 -13.69 20.85
N VAL A 160 1.38 -14.97 20.56
CA VAL A 160 0.77 -15.94 21.46
C VAL A 160 1.87 -16.38 22.42
N GLU A 161 1.85 -15.84 23.63
CA GLU A 161 2.83 -16.20 24.67
C GLU A 161 2.45 -17.52 25.33
N GLU A 162 1.15 -17.76 25.47
CA GLU A 162 0.63 -18.94 26.15
C GLU A 162 -0.72 -19.33 25.58
N LEU A 163 -0.92 -20.63 25.35
CA LEU A 163 -2.19 -21.25 24.99
C LEU A 163 -2.40 -22.46 25.89
N GLU A 164 -3.41 -22.39 26.74
CA GLU A 164 -3.79 -23.46 27.65
C GLU A 164 -5.14 -24.05 27.25
N MET A 165 -5.27 -25.36 27.40
CA MET A 165 -6.51 -26.09 27.23
C MET A 165 -6.97 -26.63 28.59
N TYR A 166 -8.28 -26.65 28.83
CA TYR A 166 -8.86 -27.29 30.00
C TYR A 166 -10.11 -28.11 29.63
N PRO A 167 -10.21 -29.37 30.11
CA PRO A 167 -9.19 -30.09 30.86
C PRO A 167 -8.04 -30.56 29.95
N ASP A 168 -6.85 -30.68 30.52
CA ASP A 168 -5.68 -31.25 29.86
C ASP A 168 -5.07 -32.34 30.78
N PRO A 169 -5.13 -33.64 30.41
CA PRO A 169 -5.60 -34.17 29.13
C PRO A 169 -7.13 -34.14 28.99
N ALA A 170 -7.61 -33.85 27.78
CA ALA A 170 -9.03 -33.92 27.43
C ALA A 170 -9.45 -35.34 27.03
N THR A 171 -10.66 -35.76 27.41
CA THR A 171 -11.24 -37.02 26.91
C THR A 171 -12.12 -36.79 25.68
N PRO A 172 -12.21 -37.75 24.73
CA PRO A 172 -13.10 -37.63 23.59
C PRO A 172 -14.55 -37.40 24.01
N GLY A 173 -15.19 -36.39 23.41
CA GLY A 173 -16.57 -36.01 23.71
C GLY A 173 -16.74 -35.09 24.93
N GLN A 174 -15.65 -34.74 25.63
CA GLN A 174 -15.67 -33.76 26.70
C GLN A 174 -15.65 -32.33 26.15
N GLU A 175 -16.42 -31.43 26.77
CA GLU A 175 -16.35 -30.01 26.43
C GLU A 175 -15.01 -29.44 26.91
N ILE A 176 -14.31 -28.76 26.00
CA ILE A 176 -13.01 -28.14 26.28
C ILE A 176 -13.14 -26.62 26.26
N ARG A 177 -12.28 -25.93 27.01
CA ARG A 177 -12.14 -24.48 26.95
C ARG A 177 -10.68 -24.11 26.77
N PHE A 178 -10.45 -22.95 26.16
CA PHE A 178 -9.11 -22.42 25.97
C PHE A 178 -8.91 -21.13 26.74
N ARG A 179 -7.70 -20.94 27.23
CA ARG A 179 -7.20 -19.66 27.72
C ARG A 179 -5.98 -19.28 26.91
N ILE A 180 -5.96 -18.06 26.41
CA ILE A 180 -4.82 -17.53 25.66
C ILE A 180 -4.26 -16.31 26.37
N ARG A 181 -2.94 -16.19 26.39
CA ARG A 181 -2.22 -14.97 26.75
C ARG A 181 -1.58 -14.38 25.51
N LEU A 182 -2.12 -13.25 25.07
CA LEU A 182 -1.62 -12.49 23.93
C LEU A 182 -0.72 -11.35 24.41
N ARG A 183 0.39 -11.13 23.71
CA ARG A 183 1.23 -9.92 23.86
C ARG A 183 1.11 -9.07 22.60
N ASN A 184 0.63 -7.85 22.78
CA ASN A 184 0.55 -6.84 21.73
C ASN A 184 1.60 -5.75 22.00
N ASP A 185 2.66 -5.73 21.21
CA ASP A 185 3.71 -4.71 21.32
C ASP A 185 3.35 -3.39 20.63
N GLY A 186 2.23 -3.33 19.89
CA GLY A 186 1.79 -2.15 19.15
C GLY A 186 0.63 -1.41 19.80
N ARG A 187 -0.19 -0.76 18.99
CA ARG A 187 -1.36 -0.02 19.49
C ARG A 187 -2.49 -0.94 19.94
N PRO A 188 -3.33 -0.48 20.88
CA PRO A 188 -4.59 -1.14 21.18
C PRO A 188 -5.41 -1.33 19.89
N ILE A 189 -5.83 -2.56 19.64
CA ILE A 189 -6.67 -2.92 18.48
C ILE A 189 -8.00 -3.53 18.96
N ARG A 190 -8.98 -3.60 18.06
CA ARG A 190 -10.19 -4.40 18.24
C ARG A 190 -10.30 -5.42 17.13
N GLY A 191 -10.70 -6.64 17.46
CA GLY A 191 -10.82 -7.71 16.48
C GLY A 191 -11.41 -8.98 17.05
N HIS A 192 -11.25 -10.08 16.32
CA HIS A 192 -11.68 -11.41 16.74
C HIS A 192 -10.43 -12.26 16.97
N VAL A 193 -10.42 -13.05 18.04
CA VAL A 193 -9.39 -14.07 18.26
C VAL A 193 -10.05 -15.42 18.02
N ARG A 194 -9.45 -16.24 17.17
CA ARG A 194 -9.97 -17.55 16.77
C ARG A 194 -8.94 -18.60 17.12
N ILE A 195 -9.40 -19.78 17.48
CA ILE A 195 -8.57 -20.97 17.64
C ILE A 195 -9.05 -21.96 16.60
N GLN A 196 -8.12 -22.49 15.82
CA GLN A 196 -8.39 -23.40 14.71
C GLN A 196 -7.56 -24.67 14.85
N ASP A 197 -8.12 -25.79 14.40
CA ASP A 197 -7.39 -27.02 14.12
C ASP A 197 -7.44 -27.21 12.60
N ARG A 198 -6.33 -26.93 11.92
CA ARG A 198 -6.26 -26.81 10.46
C ARG A 198 -7.32 -25.82 9.95
N ASP A 199 -8.35 -26.31 9.27
CA ASP A 199 -9.44 -25.50 8.69
C ASP A 199 -10.69 -25.45 9.59
N GLN A 200 -10.72 -26.20 10.69
CA GLN A 200 -11.86 -26.25 11.59
C GLN A 200 -11.75 -25.16 12.67
N LEU A 201 -12.74 -24.28 12.75
CA LEU A 201 -12.87 -23.35 13.87
C LEU A 201 -13.23 -24.12 15.15
N VAL A 202 -12.36 -24.03 16.15
CA VAL A 202 -12.50 -24.70 17.45
C VAL A 202 -13.21 -23.79 18.43
N ALA A 203 -12.74 -22.55 18.58
CA ALA A 203 -13.31 -21.57 19.48
C ALA A 203 -13.05 -20.16 18.96
N GLN A 204 -13.89 -19.19 19.33
CA GLN A 204 -13.65 -17.78 19.01
C GLN A 204 -14.16 -16.84 20.10
N VAL A 205 -13.52 -15.69 20.20
CA VAL A 205 -14.02 -14.51 20.93
C VAL A 205 -14.12 -13.35 19.95
N GLU A 206 -15.28 -12.69 19.92
CA GLU A 206 -15.59 -11.65 18.94
C GLU A 206 -15.48 -10.25 19.53
N ASN A 207 -15.09 -9.29 18.68
CA ASN A 207 -15.07 -7.86 19.01
C ASN A 207 -14.33 -7.52 20.31
N VAL A 208 -13.23 -8.24 20.58
CA VAL A 208 -12.42 -8.03 21.77
C VAL A 208 -11.45 -6.88 21.59
N SER A 209 -11.21 -6.14 22.68
CA SER A 209 -10.16 -5.13 22.74
C SER A 209 -8.85 -5.81 23.14
N ILE A 210 -7.82 -5.66 22.31
CA ILE A 210 -6.47 -6.16 22.57
C ILE A 210 -5.59 -4.92 22.86
N PRO A 211 -5.53 -4.48 24.14
CA PRO A 211 -4.70 -3.34 24.52
C PRO A 211 -3.21 -3.64 24.30
N ARG A 212 -2.38 -2.61 24.44
CA ARG A 212 -0.93 -2.78 24.44
C ARG A 212 -0.50 -3.56 25.68
N GLY A 213 0.46 -4.46 25.52
CA GLY A 213 0.98 -5.32 26.59
C GLY A 213 0.33 -6.69 26.58
N TYR A 214 0.18 -7.28 27.77
CA TYR A 214 -0.39 -8.62 27.92
C TYR A 214 -1.89 -8.57 28.13
N THR A 215 -2.62 -9.47 27.49
CA THR A 215 -4.06 -9.64 27.70
C THR A 215 -4.41 -11.10 27.66
N GLU A 216 -5.23 -11.53 28.62
CA GLU A 216 -5.77 -12.88 28.67
C GLU A 216 -7.18 -12.90 28.10
N PHE A 217 -7.45 -13.87 27.23
CA PHE A 217 -8.81 -14.16 26.75
C PHE A 217 -9.21 -15.56 27.17
N GLN A 218 -10.40 -15.68 27.73
CA GLN A 218 -11.05 -16.95 28.01
C GLN A 218 -12.08 -17.21 26.92
N PHE A 219 -11.96 -18.36 26.27
CA PHE A 219 -12.89 -18.77 25.23
C PHE A 219 -14.10 -19.48 25.85
N PRO A 220 -15.28 -19.39 25.20
CA PRO A 220 -16.43 -20.19 25.59
C PRO A 220 -16.13 -21.69 25.47
N HIS A 221 -16.89 -22.52 26.18
CA HIS A 221 -16.80 -23.97 26.04
C HIS A 221 -17.07 -24.38 24.60
N SER A 222 -16.18 -25.19 24.05
CA SER A 222 -16.26 -25.75 22.71
C SER A 222 -16.62 -27.22 22.78
N ARG A 223 -17.52 -27.64 21.89
CA ARG A 223 -17.87 -29.05 21.64
C ARG A 223 -16.96 -29.67 20.58
N TYR A 224 -15.72 -29.20 20.50
CA TYR A 224 -14.74 -29.72 19.56
C TYR A 224 -14.49 -31.21 19.86
N ILE A 225 -14.65 -32.04 18.83
CA ILE A 225 -14.45 -33.48 18.91
C ILE A 225 -13.05 -33.77 18.38
N PHE A 226 -12.18 -34.27 19.24
CA PHE A 226 -10.85 -34.75 18.84
C PHE A 226 -11.00 -35.89 17.83
N GLN A 227 -10.69 -35.62 16.57
CA GLN A 227 -10.77 -36.60 15.49
C GLN A 227 -9.52 -37.50 15.43
N ARG A 228 -8.42 -37.07 16.05
CA ARG A 228 -7.09 -37.70 15.98
C ARG A 228 -6.41 -37.58 17.35
N PHE A 229 -5.42 -38.44 17.59
CA PHE A 229 -4.60 -38.39 18.80
C PHE A 229 -3.62 -37.19 18.79
N ASP A 230 -3.16 -36.76 17.61
CA ASP A 230 -2.26 -35.62 17.43
C ASP A 230 -3.03 -34.44 16.83
N THR A 231 -3.62 -33.60 17.68
CA THR A 231 -4.28 -32.35 17.28
C THR A 231 -3.34 -31.17 17.54
N CYS A 232 -3.24 -30.24 16.58
CA CYS A 232 -2.48 -28.99 16.74
C CYS A 232 -3.42 -27.79 16.58
N PHE A 233 -3.32 -26.84 17.51
CA PHE A 233 -4.12 -25.62 17.47
C PHE A 233 -3.31 -24.43 16.96
N THR A 234 -3.95 -23.62 16.12
CA THR A 234 -3.44 -22.33 15.62
C THR A 234 -4.35 -21.21 16.08
N VAL A 235 -3.77 -20.03 16.34
CA VAL A 235 -4.49 -18.82 16.78
C VAL A 235 -4.35 -17.71 15.74
#